data_AF-A0A494YSN5-F1
#
_entry.id   AF-A0A494YSN5-F1
#
_cell.length_a   1.000
_cell.length_b   1.000
_cell.length_c   1.000
_cell.angle_alpha   90.00
_cell.angle_beta   90.00
_cell.angle_gamma   90.00
#
_symmetry.space_group_name_H-M   'P 1'
#
loop_
_entity.id
_entity.type
_entity.pdbx_description
1 polymer ?
#
loop_
_entity_poly.entity_id
_entity_poly.type
_entity_poly.pdbx_seq_one_letter_code
_entity_poly.pdbx_strand_id
1 'polypeptide(L)'
;MKKKKTYKKLFHATMATAVAASGVTMVAPSETKANTSFTDVSTNNGFYKEIMNLAERGIIKGYQDGTFRPGVNVTRGQAAKLIAGVLGLDTLNVSNPGFKDVPKTNEYYGAIAALANAGIINGYGDGTFKPNEPVKRNHMAKIISGAYKLNATPGFSTPLKDIRGEYESYITALYEYGVTTGKTKTSFDGLSNVSRGQLAAFVVRAENIVGEKEETLSLIISEISDKLKTTDNTTYTVASDLKALLNGENSAALQNAKLQAVVKDNEIIRIDAIEFNSDGSQGALVTLDGQNSTFTGNLTVNADYVQLKNLTVNGDVILTGKVVNEFSADGLNTTGELIIKEAEQVALASLALDPIGAILPPSLFNINDSNINSLNIYRDNSVIQSDTKFSVINISSFVSNIQLDTDASKITINVETHIIVTGTGNIDELEVERSQAMALQLVGEIQKLALEKGVKVEINRNVKITTLVIPEDEQPSSMVSNFDTLIL
;
A
#
# COMPACT_ATOMS: atom_id res chain seq x y z
N MET A 1 -20.53 -30.90 -9.50
CA MET A 1 -20.37 -30.93 -8.02
C MET A 1 -19.67 -29.65 -7.59
N LYS A 2 -20.38 -28.70 -6.95
CA LYS A 2 -19.79 -27.43 -6.48
C LYS A 2 -19.11 -27.66 -5.13
N LYS A 3 -17.78 -27.54 -5.07
CA LYS A 3 -17.00 -27.66 -3.82
C LYS A 3 -17.27 -26.43 -2.93
N LYS A 4 -17.64 -26.69 -1.67
CA LYS A 4 -17.83 -25.69 -0.60
C LYS A 4 -16.50 -24.97 -0.32
N LYS A 5 -16.51 -23.63 -0.34
CA LYS A 5 -15.45 -22.80 0.23
C LYS A 5 -15.63 -22.77 1.75
N THR A 6 -14.61 -23.20 2.49
CA THR A 6 -14.58 -23.14 3.95
C THR A 6 -13.92 -21.83 4.35
N TYR A 7 -14.69 -20.87 4.86
CA TYR A 7 -14.14 -19.64 5.42
C TYR A 7 -13.78 -19.89 6.89
N LYS A 8 -12.49 -19.98 7.20
CA LYS A 8 -11.97 -19.72 8.55
C LYS A 8 -11.38 -18.31 8.52
N LYS A 9 -12.07 -17.33 9.10
CA LYS A 9 -11.48 -16.04 9.47
C LYS A 9 -11.30 -16.06 10.99
N LEU A 10 -10.07 -16.29 11.44
CA LEU A 10 -9.68 -16.12 12.85
C LEU A 10 -9.14 -14.69 12.98
N PHE A 11 -9.82 -13.85 13.76
CA PHE A 11 -9.26 -12.62 14.27
C PHE A 11 -8.14 -12.98 15.24
N HIS A 12 -6.88 -12.72 14.86
CA HIS A 12 -5.77 -12.75 15.80
C HIS A 12 -5.76 -11.42 16.54
N ALA A 13 -6.34 -11.40 17.75
CA ALA A 13 -6.00 -10.39 18.74
C ALA A 13 -4.63 -10.78 19.30
N THR A 14 -3.61 -9.97 19.02
CA THR A 14 -2.29 -10.07 19.63
C THR A 14 -2.40 -9.80 21.13
N MET A 15 -2.48 -10.86 21.94
CA MET A 15 -2.24 -10.75 23.37
C MET A 15 -0.74 -10.62 23.60
N ALA A 16 -0.32 -9.49 24.17
CA ALA A 16 1.02 -9.31 24.70
C ALA A 16 1.29 -10.38 25.77
N THR A 17 2.28 -11.23 25.53
CA THR A 17 2.78 -12.22 26.49
C THR A 17 3.52 -11.51 27.62
N ALA A 18 2.89 -11.39 28.78
CA ALA A 18 3.59 -11.24 30.05
C ALA A 18 3.94 -12.64 30.57
N VAL A 19 5.23 -12.98 30.58
CA VAL A 19 5.74 -14.23 31.16
C VAL A 19 5.69 -14.12 32.68
N ALA A 20 4.82 -14.89 33.32
CA ALA A 20 4.97 -15.28 34.71
C ALA A 20 4.78 -16.80 34.82
N ALA A 21 5.88 -17.49 35.07
CA ALA A 21 5.94 -18.92 35.26
C ALA A 21 5.21 -19.32 36.56
N SER A 22 4.21 -20.20 36.45
CA SER A 22 3.72 -21.08 37.52
C SER A 22 2.83 -22.14 36.89
N GLY A 23 3.29 -23.39 36.90
CA GLY A 23 2.61 -24.51 36.27
C GLY A 23 1.27 -24.84 36.93
N VAL A 24 0.18 -24.63 36.20
CA VAL A 24 -1.10 -25.32 36.40
C VAL A 24 -1.55 -25.76 35.02
N THR A 25 -1.65 -27.07 34.79
CA THR A 25 -2.22 -27.62 33.56
C THR A 25 -3.71 -27.29 33.53
N MET A 26 -4.08 -26.17 32.90
CA MET A 26 -5.46 -25.91 32.54
C MET A 26 -5.85 -26.85 31.41
N VAL A 27 -6.67 -27.86 31.72
CA VAL A 27 -7.40 -28.61 30.71
C VAL A 27 -8.35 -27.62 30.04
N ALA A 28 -8.02 -27.18 28.83
CA ALA A 28 -8.92 -26.36 28.03
C ALA A 28 -10.23 -27.16 27.83
N PRO A 29 -11.41 -26.62 28.20
CA PRO A 29 -12.66 -27.26 27.85
C PRO A 29 -12.72 -27.37 26.32
N SER A 30 -12.94 -28.58 25.83
CA SER A 30 -13.18 -28.84 24.42
C SER A 30 -14.38 -28.00 23.97
N GLU A 31 -14.13 -26.93 23.21
CA GLU A 31 -15.18 -26.16 22.56
C GLU A 31 -15.93 -27.09 21.61
N THR A 32 -17.09 -27.56 22.07
CA THR A 32 -18.00 -28.33 21.26
C THR A 32 -18.47 -27.38 20.15
N LYS A 33 -18.08 -27.65 18.90
CA LYS A 33 -18.66 -26.97 17.73
C LYS A 33 -20.17 -27.09 17.84
N ALA A 34 -20.84 -26.00 18.22
CA ALA A 34 -22.29 -25.95 18.26
C ALA A 34 -22.80 -26.27 16.85
N ASN A 35 -23.78 -27.17 16.74
CA ASN A 35 -24.55 -27.33 15.52
C ASN A 35 -25.14 -25.96 15.17
N THR A 36 -24.64 -25.31 14.12
CA THR A 36 -25.00 -23.94 13.73
C THR A 36 -26.34 -23.86 13.01
N SER A 37 -27.06 -24.98 12.83
CA SER A 37 -28.35 -25.04 12.12
C SER A 37 -29.53 -24.92 13.08
N PHE A 38 -30.46 -24.01 12.77
CA PHE A 38 -31.73 -23.87 13.49
C PHE A 38 -32.85 -24.64 12.80
N THR A 39 -33.67 -25.37 13.57
CA THR A 39 -34.73 -26.23 13.03
C THR A 39 -35.86 -25.47 12.34
N ASP A 40 -36.05 -24.20 12.68
CA ASP A 40 -37.10 -23.31 12.16
C ASP A 40 -36.59 -22.27 11.14
N VAL A 41 -35.33 -22.39 10.70
CA VAL A 41 -34.72 -21.50 9.69
C VAL A 41 -34.33 -22.32 8.47
N SER A 42 -35.29 -22.51 7.56
CA SER A 42 -35.03 -23.21 6.28
C SER A 42 -34.21 -22.35 5.31
N THR A 43 -33.52 -22.99 4.36
CA THR A 43 -32.73 -22.29 3.32
C THR A 43 -33.55 -21.36 2.43
N ASN A 44 -34.88 -21.52 2.43
CA ASN A 44 -35.81 -20.66 1.69
C ASN A 44 -36.28 -19.44 2.51
N ASN A 45 -35.89 -19.34 3.78
CA ASN A 45 -36.17 -18.17 4.61
C ASN A 45 -35.42 -16.94 4.03
N GLY A 46 -36.13 -15.82 3.86
CA GLY A 46 -35.56 -14.59 3.29
C GLY A 46 -34.41 -13.96 4.07
N PHE A 47 -34.16 -14.41 5.30
CA PHE A 47 -33.06 -13.97 6.17
C PHE A 47 -32.06 -15.10 6.49
N TYR A 48 -32.17 -16.25 5.80
CA TYR A 48 -31.34 -17.43 6.10
C TYR A 48 -29.85 -17.10 6.09
N LYS A 49 -29.37 -16.40 5.06
CA LYS A 49 -27.94 -16.12 4.88
C LYS A 49 -27.38 -15.30 6.03
N GLU A 50 -28.10 -14.24 6.42
CA GLU A 50 -27.67 -13.31 7.46
C GLU A 50 -27.79 -13.92 8.86
N ILE A 51 -28.82 -14.73 9.12
CA ILE A 51 -28.94 -15.50 10.36
C ILE A 51 -27.78 -16.48 10.49
N MET A 52 -27.50 -17.26 9.44
CA MET A 52 -26.42 -18.24 9.49
C MET A 52 -25.04 -17.56 9.63
N ASN A 53 -24.83 -16.42 8.96
CA ASN A 53 -23.59 -15.64 9.11
C ASN A 53 -23.32 -15.26 10.58
N LEU A 54 -24.31 -14.67 11.26
CA LEU A 54 -24.14 -14.27 12.66
C LEU A 54 -24.02 -15.48 13.61
N ALA A 55 -24.69 -16.59 13.30
CA ALA A 55 -24.61 -17.82 14.10
C ALA A 55 -23.24 -18.51 13.97
N GLU A 56 -22.69 -18.59 12.75
CA GLU A 56 -21.35 -19.12 12.47
C GLU A 56 -20.25 -18.31 13.15
N ARG A 57 -20.46 -16.99 13.31
CA ARG A 57 -19.58 -16.09 14.06
C ARG A 57 -19.78 -16.13 15.58
N GLY A 58 -20.74 -16.93 16.07
CA GLY A 58 -21.07 -17.02 17.49
C GLY A 58 -21.75 -15.77 18.09
N ILE A 59 -22.14 -14.80 17.25
CA ILE A 59 -22.73 -13.53 17.68
C ILE A 59 -24.18 -13.74 18.15
N ILE A 60 -24.93 -14.56 17.42
CA ILE A 60 -26.29 -14.95 17.81
C ILE A 60 -26.33 -16.41 18.22
N LYS A 61 -27.25 -16.70 19.15
CA LYS A 61 -27.58 -18.05 19.58
C LYS A 61 -29.08 -18.28 19.44
N GLY A 62 -29.43 -19.53 19.17
CA GLY A 62 -30.81 -20.01 19.20
C GLY A 62 -31.28 -20.27 20.63
N TYR A 63 -32.50 -20.77 20.74
CA TYR A 63 -33.08 -21.25 21.98
C TYR A 63 -32.59 -22.68 22.27
N GLN A 64 -32.77 -23.13 23.52
CA GLN A 64 -32.37 -24.48 23.96
C GLN A 64 -33.09 -25.60 23.20
N ASP A 65 -34.26 -25.31 22.61
CA ASP A 65 -35.05 -26.22 21.78
C ASP A 65 -34.53 -26.36 20.33
N GLY A 66 -33.42 -25.70 20.00
CA GLY A 66 -32.81 -25.74 18.65
C GLY A 66 -33.43 -24.75 17.65
N THR A 67 -34.37 -23.90 18.07
CA THR A 67 -34.99 -22.86 17.21
C THR A 67 -34.26 -21.52 17.27
N PHE A 68 -34.42 -20.66 16.27
CA PHE A 68 -33.96 -19.26 16.27
C PHE A 68 -35.12 -18.26 16.43
N ARG A 69 -36.31 -18.62 15.97
CA ARG A 69 -37.55 -17.85 15.97
C ARG A 69 -37.42 -16.53 15.18
N PRO A 70 -37.14 -16.57 13.86
CA PRO A 70 -36.85 -15.38 13.06
C PRO A 70 -38.01 -14.36 12.98
N GLY A 71 -39.25 -14.80 13.22
CA GLY A 71 -40.44 -13.95 13.23
C GLY A 71 -40.74 -13.24 14.55
N VAL A 72 -40.04 -13.56 15.63
CA VAL A 72 -40.26 -12.93 16.94
C VAL A 72 -39.68 -11.51 16.96
N ASN A 73 -40.42 -10.55 17.50
CA ASN A 73 -39.98 -9.17 17.64
C ASN A 73 -38.81 -9.05 18.62
N VAL A 74 -37.85 -8.18 18.32
CA VAL A 74 -36.71 -7.87 19.20
C VAL A 74 -36.98 -6.63 20.03
N THR A 75 -36.54 -6.65 21.29
CA THR A 75 -36.54 -5.46 22.14
C THR A 75 -35.40 -4.50 21.76
N ARG A 76 -35.51 -3.24 22.16
CA ARG A 76 -34.46 -2.23 21.95
C ARG A 76 -33.13 -2.62 22.62
N GLY A 77 -33.17 -3.22 23.80
CA GLY A 77 -32.00 -3.73 24.51
C GLY A 77 -31.33 -4.89 23.77
N GLN A 78 -32.12 -5.84 23.25
CA GLN A 78 -31.60 -6.94 22.44
C GLN A 78 -30.96 -6.46 21.14
N ALA A 79 -31.58 -5.48 20.47
CA ALA A 79 -31.00 -4.84 19.29
C ALA A 79 -29.67 -4.15 19.62
N ALA A 80 -29.61 -3.38 20.72
CA ALA A 80 -28.39 -2.73 21.18
C ALA A 80 -27.26 -3.75 21.43
N LYS A 81 -27.57 -4.86 22.12
CA LYS A 81 -26.60 -5.93 22.40
C LYS A 81 -26.02 -6.54 21.13
N LEU A 82 -26.87 -6.85 20.15
CA LEU A 82 -26.42 -7.43 18.88
C LEU A 82 -25.56 -6.44 18.08
N ILE A 83 -26.01 -5.19 17.96
CA ILE A 83 -25.30 -4.17 17.18
C ILE A 83 -23.94 -3.84 17.82
N ALA A 84 -23.88 -3.65 19.14
CA ALA A 84 -22.62 -3.42 19.85
C ALA A 84 -21.63 -4.59 19.67
N GLY A 85 -22.14 -5.83 19.69
CA GLY A 85 -21.33 -7.03 19.48
C GLY A 85 -20.77 -7.13 18.06
N VAL A 86 -21.57 -6.80 17.04
CA VAL A 86 -21.11 -6.82 15.63
C VAL A 86 -20.09 -5.72 15.37
N LEU A 87 -20.28 -4.55 15.96
CA LEU A 87 -19.32 -3.44 15.88
C LEU A 87 -18.05 -3.66 16.73
N GLY A 88 -18.01 -4.71 17.56
CA GLY A 88 -16.87 -5.00 18.42
C GLY A 88 -16.62 -3.93 19.50
N LEU A 89 -17.68 -3.25 19.97
CA LEU A 89 -17.54 -2.21 20.99
C LEU A 89 -17.20 -2.79 22.36
N ASP A 90 -16.37 -2.07 23.13
CA ASP A 90 -16.14 -2.39 24.54
C ASP A 90 -17.44 -2.12 25.33
N THR A 91 -18.01 -3.18 25.90
CA THR A 91 -19.25 -3.11 26.70
C THR A 91 -19.00 -3.21 28.21
N LEU A 92 -17.74 -3.38 28.61
CA LEU A 92 -17.31 -3.51 30.01
C LEU A 92 -16.82 -2.17 30.55
N ASN A 93 -15.99 -1.45 29.78
CA ASN A 93 -15.43 -0.17 30.18
C ASN A 93 -16.19 1.01 29.56
N VAL A 94 -17.39 1.25 30.08
CA VAL A 94 -18.34 2.24 29.53
C VAL A 94 -18.65 3.36 30.52
N SER A 95 -18.88 4.56 29.99
CA SER A 95 -19.38 5.69 30.77
C SER A 95 -20.90 5.61 30.91
N ASN A 96 -21.44 6.07 32.06
CA ASN A 96 -22.88 6.02 32.32
C ASN A 96 -23.64 6.79 31.23
N PRO A 97 -24.58 6.15 30.49
CA PRO A 97 -25.30 6.81 29.42
C PRO A 97 -26.40 7.77 29.91
N GLY A 98 -26.67 7.82 31.21
CA GLY A 98 -27.61 8.77 31.82
C GLY A 98 -29.10 8.41 31.69
N PHE A 99 -29.43 7.23 31.14
CA PHE A 99 -30.81 6.78 31.02
C PHE A 99 -31.39 6.29 32.34
N LYS A 100 -32.52 6.87 32.77
CA LYS A 100 -33.16 6.59 34.08
C LYS A 100 -33.61 5.13 34.24
N ASP A 101 -33.93 4.45 33.15
CA ASP A 101 -34.45 3.09 33.09
C ASP A 101 -33.40 2.04 32.68
N VAL A 102 -32.13 2.42 32.62
CA VAL A 102 -31.00 1.51 32.35
C VAL A 102 -29.99 1.58 33.49
N PRO A 103 -30.32 1.06 34.69
CA PRO A 103 -29.36 0.93 35.78
C PRO A 103 -28.23 -0.04 35.41
N LYS A 104 -27.09 0.01 36.11
CA LYS A 104 -25.95 -0.92 35.89
C LYS A 104 -26.31 -2.40 36.01
N THR A 105 -27.40 -2.71 36.72
CA THR A 105 -27.95 -4.07 36.88
C THR A 105 -28.76 -4.54 35.67
N ASN A 106 -29.10 -3.66 34.72
CA ASN A 106 -29.79 -4.02 33.50
C ASN A 106 -28.85 -4.87 32.61
N GLU A 107 -29.32 -6.02 32.12
CA GLU A 107 -28.52 -6.94 31.32
C GLU A 107 -27.99 -6.33 29.99
N TYR A 108 -28.60 -5.25 29.51
CA TYR A 108 -28.22 -4.53 28.30
C TYR A 108 -27.39 -3.27 28.60
N TYR A 109 -27.10 -2.96 29.87
CA TYR A 109 -26.42 -1.72 30.28
C TYR A 109 -25.15 -1.47 29.48
N GLY A 110 -24.24 -2.44 29.43
CA GLY A 110 -22.95 -2.30 28.75
C GLY A 110 -23.08 -1.96 27.27
N ALA A 111 -23.96 -2.67 26.55
CA ALA A 111 -24.18 -2.45 25.13
C ALA A 111 -24.87 -1.11 24.83
N ILE A 112 -25.87 -0.73 25.64
CA ILE A 112 -26.56 0.55 25.50
C ILE A 112 -25.57 1.70 25.79
N ALA A 113 -24.78 1.57 26.85
CA ALA A 113 -23.78 2.57 27.21
C ALA A 113 -22.71 2.73 26.12
N ALA A 114 -22.17 1.63 25.60
CA ALA A 114 -21.18 1.65 24.52
C ALA A 114 -21.70 2.37 23.26
N LEU A 115 -22.92 2.03 22.82
CA LEU A 115 -23.53 2.68 21.65
C LEU A 115 -23.84 4.17 21.90
N ALA A 116 -24.24 4.54 23.12
CA ALA A 116 -24.47 5.94 23.48
C ALA A 116 -23.15 6.73 23.54
N ASN A 117 -22.10 6.16 24.13
CA ASN A 117 -20.76 6.76 24.16
C ASN A 117 -20.17 6.93 22.75
N ALA A 118 -20.50 6.04 21.81
CA ALA A 118 -20.14 6.16 20.41
C ALA A 118 -21.03 7.15 19.60
N GLY A 119 -22.05 7.75 20.24
CA GLY A 119 -22.97 8.69 19.58
C GLY A 119 -23.96 8.04 18.59
N ILE A 120 -24.09 6.70 18.60
CA ILE A 120 -24.92 5.94 17.65
C ILE A 120 -26.39 5.96 18.06
N ILE A 121 -26.66 5.91 19.37
CA ILE A 121 -28.02 5.91 19.91
C ILE A 121 -28.24 7.11 20.81
N ASN A 122 -29.48 7.60 20.79
CA ASN A 122 -29.99 8.57 21.74
C ASN A 122 -31.24 7.97 22.40
N GLY A 123 -31.43 8.30 23.68
CA GLY A 123 -32.65 7.97 24.41
C GLY A 123 -33.85 8.81 23.93
N TYR A 124 -34.95 8.68 24.65
CA TYR A 124 -36.11 9.55 24.51
C TYR A 124 -35.91 10.85 25.29
N GLY A 125 -36.64 11.91 24.92
CA GLY A 125 -36.56 13.22 25.57
C GLY A 125 -36.94 13.24 27.05
N ASP A 126 -37.57 12.18 27.56
CA ASP A 126 -37.88 11.98 28.98
C ASP A 126 -36.67 11.47 29.82
N GLY A 127 -35.55 11.18 29.15
CA GLY A 127 -34.33 10.62 29.74
C GLY A 127 -34.35 9.10 29.89
N THR A 128 -35.20 8.40 29.14
CA THR A 128 -35.28 6.92 29.15
C THR A 128 -34.76 6.30 27.84
N PHE A 129 -34.41 5.02 27.84
CA PHE A 129 -34.07 4.25 26.64
C PHE A 129 -35.14 3.24 26.24
N LYS A 130 -35.97 2.78 27.17
CA LYS A 130 -37.02 1.76 27.01
C LYS A 130 -36.47 0.42 26.50
N PRO A 131 -35.50 -0.21 27.21
CA PRO A 131 -34.79 -1.40 26.72
C PRO A 131 -35.67 -2.62 26.47
N ASN A 132 -36.81 -2.73 27.16
CA ASN A 132 -37.72 -3.87 27.07
C ASN A 132 -38.82 -3.69 26.00
N GLU A 133 -38.95 -2.49 25.44
CA GLU A 133 -39.94 -2.22 24.39
C GLU A 133 -39.44 -2.77 23.04
N PRO A 134 -40.34 -3.28 22.17
CA PRO A 134 -39.98 -3.64 20.80
C PRO A 134 -39.38 -2.46 20.03
N VAL A 135 -38.32 -2.73 19.26
CA VAL A 135 -37.73 -1.70 18.40
C VAL A 135 -38.53 -1.56 17.10
N LYS A 136 -38.89 -0.32 16.75
CA LYS A 136 -39.55 0.03 15.49
C LYS A 136 -38.56 0.13 14.34
N ARG A 137 -39.01 -0.14 13.11
CA ARG A 137 -38.18 -0.09 11.90
C ARG A 137 -37.56 1.28 11.65
N ASN A 138 -38.27 2.38 11.93
CA ASN A 138 -37.71 3.74 11.85
C ASN A 138 -36.53 3.95 12.80
N HIS A 139 -36.67 3.50 14.05
CA HIS A 139 -35.57 3.60 15.02
C HIS A 139 -34.39 2.73 14.58
N MET A 140 -34.64 1.51 14.08
CA MET A 140 -33.59 0.65 13.55
C MET A 140 -32.83 1.31 12.39
N ALA A 141 -33.54 1.96 11.46
CA ALA A 141 -32.90 2.63 10.33
C ALA A 141 -31.94 3.73 10.79
N LYS A 142 -32.36 4.56 11.74
CA LYS A 142 -31.51 5.60 12.34
C LYS A 142 -30.28 5.01 13.05
N ILE A 143 -30.47 3.95 13.82
CA ILE A 143 -29.36 3.28 14.55
C ILE A 143 -28.35 2.68 13.56
N ILE A 144 -28.82 1.96 12.53
CA ILE A 144 -27.94 1.30 11.56
C ILE A 144 -27.21 2.33 10.69
N SER A 145 -27.91 3.37 10.21
CA SER A 145 -27.26 4.46 9.47
C SER A 145 -26.21 5.16 10.32
N GLY A 146 -26.50 5.48 11.59
CA GLY A 146 -25.53 6.10 12.50
C GLY A 146 -24.34 5.18 12.79
N ALA A 147 -24.60 3.90 13.08
CA ALA A 147 -23.57 2.89 13.37
C ALA A 147 -22.55 2.74 12.25
N TYR A 148 -23.02 2.76 11.01
CA TYR A 148 -22.21 2.53 9.81
C TYR A 148 -21.93 3.83 9.03
N LYS A 149 -22.29 5.00 9.59
CA LYS A 149 -22.15 6.33 9.00
C LYS A 149 -22.71 6.43 7.56
N LEU A 150 -23.83 5.75 7.30
CA LEU A 150 -24.45 5.71 5.98
C LEU A 150 -25.26 7.00 5.74
N ASN A 151 -24.88 7.75 4.71
CA ASN A 151 -25.58 8.96 4.29
C ASN A 151 -26.12 8.80 2.86
N ALA A 152 -27.35 9.24 2.64
CA ALA A 152 -27.94 9.23 1.30
C ALA A 152 -27.21 10.22 0.39
N THR A 153 -26.94 9.82 -0.85
CA THR A 153 -26.36 10.71 -1.85
C THR A 153 -27.35 11.85 -2.14
N PRO A 154 -26.90 13.12 -2.19
CA PRO A 154 -27.77 14.24 -2.55
C PRO A 154 -28.51 13.99 -3.87
N GLY A 155 -29.85 14.07 -3.84
CA GLY A 155 -30.70 13.85 -5.00
C GLY A 155 -31.13 12.39 -5.25
N PHE A 156 -30.62 11.42 -4.50
CA PHE A 156 -31.10 10.04 -4.59
C PHE A 156 -32.54 9.93 -4.06
N SER A 157 -33.39 9.18 -4.75
CA SER A 157 -34.79 8.96 -4.35
C SER A 157 -35.14 7.48 -4.37
N THR A 158 -35.99 7.08 -3.43
CA THR A 158 -36.47 5.69 -3.30
C THR A 158 -37.92 5.58 -3.80
N PRO A 159 -38.36 4.37 -4.22
CA PRO A 159 -39.77 4.13 -4.54
C PRO A 159 -40.68 3.99 -3.31
N LEU A 160 -40.13 4.07 -2.09
CA LEU A 160 -40.87 3.94 -0.83
C LEU A 160 -41.68 5.22 -0.57
N LYS A 161 -43.00 5.10 -0.48
CA LYS A 161 -43.93 6.25 -0.44
C LYS A 161 -44.33 6.68 0.97
N ASP A 162 -44.00 5.86 1.97
CA ASP A 162 -44.40 6.01 3.38
C ASP A 162 -43.24 6.48 4.29
N ILE A 163 -42.09 6.82 3.71
CA ILE A 163 -40.97 7.44 4.43
C ILE A 163 -41.22 8.95 4.53
N ARG A 164 -41.16 9.51 5.75
CA ARG A 164 -41.41 10.93 6.02
C ARG A 164 -40.67 11.39 7.28
N GLY A 165 -40.41 12.68 7.38
CA GLY A 165 -39.94 13.33 8.60
C GLY A 165 -38.49 12.98 8.95
N GLU A 166 -38.15 12.96 10.24
CA GLU A 166 -36.76 12.82 10.71
C GLU A 166 -36.08 11.49 10.32
N TYR A 167 -36.85 10.48 9.88
CA TYR A 167 -36.31 9.17 9.50
C TYR A 167 -36.02 9.02 8.01
N GLU A 168 -36.48 9.98 7.19
CA GLU A 168 -36.45 9.87 5.74
C GLU A 168 -35.03 9.71 5.20
N SER A 169 -34.09 10.55 5.60
CA SER A 169 -32.70 10.49 5.14
C SER A 169 -32.02 9.17 5.50
N TYR A 170 -32.26 8.66 6.72
CA TYR A 170 -31.70 7.37 7.16
C TYR A 170 -32.27 6.21 6.35
N ILE A 171 -33.58 6.18 6.11
CA ILE A 171 -34.21 5.10 5.34
C ILE A 171 -33.78 5.16 3.87
N THR A 172 -33.67 6.36 3.31
CA THR A 172 -33.14 6.58 1.96
C THR A 172 -31.72 6.04 1.83
N ALA A 173 -30.83 6.36 2.78
CA ALA A 173 -29.47 5.82 2.79
C ALA A 173 -29.48 4.29 2.84
N LEU A 174 -30.25 3.70 3.76
CA LEU A 174 -30.34 2.24 3.87
C LEU A 174 -30.88 1.59 2.59
N TYR A 175 -31.77 2.25 1.85
CA TYR A 175 -32.28 1.75 0.57
C TYR A 175 -31.22 1.84 -0.52
N GLU A 176 -30.54 2.99 -0.62
CA GLU A 176 -29.45 3.24 -1.58
C GLU A 176 -28.34 2.21 -1.46
N TYR A 177 -27.86 1.96 -0.25
CA TYR A 177 -26.82 0.96 0.02
C TYR A 177 -27.36 -0.48 0.10
N GLY A 178 -28.61 -0.75 -0.33
CA GLY A 178 -29.15 -2.11 -0.38
C GLY A 178 -29.34 -2.81 0.97
N VAL A 179 -29.23 -2.07 2.08
CA VAL A 179 -29.48 -2.59 3.44
C VAL A 179 -30.96 -2.93 3.62
N THR A 180 -31.87 -2.16 3.01
CA THR A 180 -33.32 -2.43 2.98
C THR A 180 -33.88 -2.33 1.56
N THR A 181 -34.89 -3.13 1.26
CA THR A 181 -35.70 -3.02 0.02
C THR A 181 -37.12 -2.53 0.30
N GLY A 182 -37.42 -2.15 1.54
CA GLY A 182 -38.79 -1.97 2.03
C GLY A 182 -39.46 -3.28 2.44
N LYS A 183 -40.59 -3.17 3.15
CA LYS A 183 -41.47 -4.32 3.46
C LYS A 183 -42.27 -4.75 2.22
N THR A 184 -42.63 -3.77 1.38
CA THR A 184 -43.11 -3.98 0.02
C THR A 184 -42.29 -3.12 -0.94
N LYS A 185 -42.52 -3.26 -2.25
CA LYS A 185 -41.84 -2.44 -3.27
C LYS A 185 -42.01 -0.92 -3.08
N THR A 186 -43.06 -0.50 -2.36
CA THR A 186 -43.43 0.92 -2.21
C THR A 186 -43.63 1.34 -0.76
N SER A 187 -43.40 0.45 0.22
CA SER A 187 -43.59 0.75 1.64
C SER A 187 -42.47 0.20 2.50
N PHE A 188 -41.88 1.07 3.32
CA PHE A 188 -40.90 0.71 4.34
C PHE A 188 -41.56 0.13 5.60
N ASP A 189 -42.78 0.58 5.92
CA ASP A 189 -43.54 0.24 7.13
C ASP A 189 -42.78 0.58 8.42
N GLY A 190 -42.46 1.87 8.57
CA GLY A 190 -41.56 2.38 9.61
C GLY A 190 -42.03 2.19 11.07
N LEU A 191 -43.34 2.09 11.29
CA LEU A 191 -43.94 2.00 12.62
C LEU A 191 -44.04 0.56 13.15
N SER A 192 -43.88 -0.43 12.26
CA SER A 192 -43.86 -1.84 12.62
C SER A 192 -42.60 -2.24 13.39
N ASN A 193 -42.75 -3.25 14.23
CA ASN A 193 -41.65 -3.80 15.02
C ASN A 193 -40.70 -4.62 14.13
N VAL A 194 -39.43 -4.67 14.53
CA VAL A 194 -38.39 -5.45 13.85
C VAL A 194 -38.36 -6.86 14.42
N SER A 195 -38.36 -7.87 13.54
CA SER A 195 -38.18 -9.27 13.94
C SER A 195 -36.70 -9.65 14.08
N ARG A 196 -36.40 -10.75 14.77
CA ARG A 196 -35.02 -11.29 14.92
C ARG A 196 -34.33 -11.52 13.57
N GLY A 197 -35.03 -12.08 12.60
CA GLY A 197 -34.50 -12.29 11.25
C GLY A 197 -34.24 -10.97 10.52
N GLN A 198 -35.13 -9.99 10.66
CA GLN A 198 -34.93 -8.66 10.07
C GLN A 198 -33.73 -7.94 10.71
N LEU A 199 -33.56 -8.01 12.02
CA LEU A 199 -32.40 -7.43 12.70
C LEU A 199 -31.09 -8.03 12.17
N ALA A 200 -31.03 -9.36 12.03
CA ALA A 200 -29.87 -10.03 11.44
C ALA A 200 -29.58 -9.52 10.02
N ALA A 201 -30.62 -9.38 9.20
CA ALA A 201 -30.49 -8.86 7.84
C ALA A 201 -30.00 -7.42 7.79
N PHE A 202 -30.58 -6.50 8.58
CA PHE A 202 -30.14 -5.10 8.64
C PHE A 202 -28.66 -5.00 9.00
N VAL A 203 -28.24 -5.74 10.03
CA VAL A 203 -26.88 -5.62 10.57
C VAL A 203 -25.86 -6.23 9.62
N VAL A 204 -26.07 -7.44 9.12
CA VAL A 204 -25.12 -8.10 8.21
C VAL A 204 -25.03 -7.35 6.88
N ARG A 205 -26.15 -6.85 6.34
CA ARG A 205 -26.11 -6.07 5.10
C ARG A 205 -25.36 -4.78 5.30
N ALA A 206 -25.64 -4.02 6.35
CA ALA A 206 -24.93 -2.78 6.62
C ALA A 206 -23.43 -3.00 6.92
N GLU A 207 -23.09 -4.08 7.64
CA GLU A 207 -21.70 -4.49 7.84
C GLU A 207 -20.98 -4.77 6.52
N ASN A 208 -21.64 -5.43 5.57
CA ASN A 208 -21.05 -5.69 4.26
C ASN A 208 -20.82 -4.41 3.45
N ILE A 209 -21.56 -3.33 3.68
CA ILE A 209 -21.32 -2.03 3.03
C ILE A 209 -20.05 -1.35 3.56
N VAL A 210 -19.76 -1.51 4.86
CA VAL A 210 -18.57 -0.91 5.50
C VAL A 210 -17.37 -1.86 5.52
N GLY A 211 -17.60 -3.14 5.22
CA GLY A 211 -16.60 -4.20 5.12
C GLY A 211 -15.71 -4.14 3.88
N GLU A 212 -15.99 -3.23 2.93
CA GLU A 212 -15.17 -2.97 1.74
C GLU A 212 -14.14 -1.87 2.04
N LYS A 213 -13.29 -2.11 3.04
CA LYS A 213 -12.12 -1.25 3.30
C LYS A 213 -11.10 -1.44 2.18
N GLU A 214 -10.50 -0.34 1.74
CA GLU A 214 -9.23 -0.39 1.00
C GLU A 214 -8.23 -1.21 1.83
N GLU A 215 -7.77 -2.33 1.27
CA GLU A 215 -6.75 -3.18 1.86
C GLU A 215 -5.44 -2.97 1.11
N THR A 216 -4.38 -2.58 1.81
CA THR A 216 -3.02 -2.60 1.24
C THR A 216 -2.47 -4.02 1.37
N LEU A 217 -2.19 -4.65 0.23
CA LEU A 217 -1.69 -6.02 0.12
C LEU A 217 -0.31 -6.03 -0.53
N SER A 218 0.53 -6.98 -0.13
CA SER A 218 1.76 -7.33 -0.85
C SER A 218 1.47 -8.51 -1.77
N LEU A 219 1.43 -8.24 -3.07
CA LEU A 219 1.11 -9.21 -4.12
C LEU A 219 2.38 -9.64 -4.84
N ILE A 220 2.45 -10.90 -5.26
CA ILE A 220 3.49 -11.40 -6.18
C ILE A 220 2.79 -11.87 -7.44
N ILE A 221 3.09 -11.26 -8.58
CA ILE A 221 2.43 -11.58 -9.85
C ILE A 221 2.94 -12.91 -10.38
N SER A 222 2.01 -13.80 -10.73
CA SER A 222 2.30 -14.99 -11.53
C SER A 222 1.98 -14.79 -13.01
N GLU A 223 0.92 -14.03 -13.31
CA GLU A 223 0.40 -13.83 -14.67
C GLU A 223 -0.39 -12.52 -14.73
N ILE A 224 -0.32 -11.81 -15.86
CA ILE A 224 -1.11 -10.61 -16.15
C ILE A 224 -1.59 -10.66 -17.60
N SER A 225 -2.90 -10.45 -17.78
CA SER A 225 -3.54 -10.26 -19.09
C SER A 225 -4.63 -9.20 -18.94
N ASP A 226 -5.91 -9.59 -18.96
CA ASP A 226 -7.05 -8.71 -18.61
C ASP A 226 -7.23 -8.57 -17.09
N LYS A 227 -6.67 -9.53 -16.34
CA LYS A 227 -6.70 -9.61 -14.88
C LYS A 227 -5.31 -9.96 -14.38
N LEU A 228 -5.02 -9.52 -13.16
CA LEU A 228 -3.78 -9.85 -12.47
C LEU A 228 -4.01 -11.13 -11.66
N LYS A 229 -3.13 -12.11 -11.83
CA LYS A 229 -3.13 -13.33 -11.03
C LYS A 229 -1.84 -13.41 -10.23
N THR A 230 -1.98 -13.79 -8.96
CA THR A 230 -0.87 -13.89 -8.01
C THR A 230 -0.40 -15.34 -7.84
N THR A 231 0.80 -15.51 -7.27
CA THR A 231 1.42 -16.82 -7.03
C THR A 231 0.65 -17.73 -6.07
N ASP A 232 -0.19 -17.15 -5.20
CA ASP A 232 -1.14 -17.89 -4.34
C ASP A 232 -2.44 -18.28 -5.08
N ASN A 233 -2.48 -18.04 -6.39
CA ASN A 233 -3.60 -18.31 -7.30
C ASN A 233 -4.85 -17.44 -7.03
N THR A 234 -4.68 -16.30 -6.35
CA THR A 234 -5.70 -15.24 -6.25
C THR A 234 -5.74 -14.43 -7.55
N THR A 235 -6.89 -13.84 -7.90
CA THR A 235 -7.06 -13.08 -9.15
C THR A 235 -7.76 -11.78 -8.85
N TYR A 236 -7.21 -10.67 -9.35
CA TYR A 236 -7.72 -9.31 -9.17
C TYR A 236 -8.11 -8.70 -10.52
N THR A 237 -9.16 -7.88 -10.54
CA THR A 237 -9.36 -6.92 -11.64
C THR A 237 -8.43 -5.72 -11.46
N VAL A 238 -8.22 -4.95 -12.52
CA VAL A 238 -7.35 -3.78 -12.53
C VAL A 238 -8.19 -2.58 -12.95
N ALA A 239 -8.16 -1.52 -12.14
CA ALA A 239 -8.83 -0.26 -12.43
C ALA A 239 -8.35 0.34 -13.76
N SER A 240 -9.21 1.08 -14.46
CA SER A 240 -8.93 1.64 -15.80
C SER A 240 -7.58 2.35 -15.88
N ASP A 241 -7.28 3.16 -14.88
CA ASP A 241 -6.13 4.07 -14.87
C ASP A 241 -4.80 3.31 -14.73
N LEU A 242 -4.85 2.08 -14.21
CA LEU A 242 -3.69 1.21 -14.04
C LEU A 242 -3.48 0.26 -15.22
N LYS A 243 -4.43 0.16 -16.17
CA LYS A 243 -4.33 -0.80 -17.29
C LYS A 243 -3.24 -0.45 -18.29
N ALA A 244 -2.82 0.80 -18.38
CA ALA A 244 -1.66 1.17 -19.20
C ALA A 244 -0.36 0.52 -18.68
N LEU A 245 -0.27 0.29 -17.37
CA LEU A 245 0.89 -0.31 -16.72
C LEU A 245 0.72 -1.81 -16.46
N LEU A 246 -0.41 -2.22 -15.87
CA LEU A 246 -0.73 -3.60 -15.52
C LEU A 246 -1.57 -4.25 -16.63
N ASN A 247 -0.91 -4.65 -17.71
CA ASN A 247 -1.52 -5.35 -18.84
C ASN A 247 -0.64 -6.51 -19.35
N GLY A 248 -1.17 -7.25 -20.33
CA GLY A 248 -0.48 -8.39 -20.93
C GLY A 248 0.77 -8.05 -21.75
N GLU A 249 0.90 -6.82 -22.28
CA GLU A 249 2.10 -6.40 -23.02
C GLU A 249 3.31 -6.31 -22.08
N ASN A 250 3.07 -5.91 -20.83
CA ASN A 250 4.08 -5.87 -19.76
C ASN A 250 4.25 -7.21 -19.02
N SER A 251 3.68 -8.32 -19.52
CA SER A 251 3.66 -9.60 -18.79
C SER A 251 5.04 -10.17 -18.48
N ALA A 252 6.02 -10.01 -19.37
CA ALA A 252 7.39 -10.45 -19.14
C ALA A 252 8.06 -9.66 -17.98
N ALA A 253 7.93 -8.33 -17.99
CA ALA A 253 8.46 -7.46 -16.93
C ALA A 253 7.77 -7.67 -15.59
N LEU A 254 6.45 -7.89 -15.61
CA LEU A 254 5.65 -8.06 -14.41
C LEU A 254 5.69 -9.48 -13.84
N GLN A 255 6.26 -10.46 -14.53
CA GLN A 255 6.39 -11.81 -13.99
C GLN A 255 7.21 -11.80 -12.68
N ASN A 256 6.70 -12.44 -11.62
CA ASN A 256 7.28 -12.42 -10.27
C ASN A 256 7.48 -11.03 -9.65
N ALA A 257 6.97 -9.97 -10.28
CA ALA A 257 7.04 -8.62 -9.70
C ALA A 257 6.25 -8.58 -8.40
N LYS A 258 6.77 -7.83 -7.42
CA LYS A 258 6.08 -7.57 -6.17
C LYS A 258 5.38 -6.23 -6.24
N LEU A 259 4.13 -6.18 -5.78
CA LEU A 259 3.34 -4.96 -5.73
C LEU A 259 2.89 -4.73 -4.30
N GLN A 260 3.09 -3.52 -3.80
CA GLN A 260 2.27 -3.01 -2.72
C GLN A 260 1.07 -2.34 -3.37
N ALA A 261 -0.08 -3.03 -3.31
CA ALA A 261 -1.29 -2.64 -4.03
C ALA A 261 -2.42 -2.38 -3.06
N VAL A 262 -3.22 -1.35 -3.33
CA VAL A 262 -4.45 -1.09 -2.60
C VAL A 262 -5.60 -1.69 -3.39
N VAL A 263 -6.32 -2.58 -2.72
CA VAL A 263 -7.39 -3.37 -3.29
C VAL A 263 -8.70 -2.98 -2.64
N LYS A 264 -9.71 -2.80 -3.48
CA LYS A 264 -11.11 -2.64 -3.08
C LYS A 264 -11.95 -3.57 -3.94
N ASP A 265 -12.82 -4.37 -3.34
CA ASP A 265 -13.73 -5.27 -4.05
C ASP A 265 -13.05 -6.23 -5.04
N ASN A 266 -11.85 -6.69 -4.67
CA ASN A 266 -11.02 -7.56 -5.50
C ASN A 266 -10.55 -6.89 -6.82
N GLU A 267 -10.57 -5.56 -6.85
CA GLU A 267 -9.99 -4.70 -7.88
C GLU A 267 -8.78 -3.95 -7.30
N ILE A 268 -7.67 -3.97 -8.02
CA ILE A 268 -6.51 -3.13 -7.72
C ILE A 268 -6.83 -1.72 -8.20
N ILE A 269 -6.94 -0.79 -7.26
CA ILE A 269 -7.32 0.61 -7.54
C ILE A 269 -6.13 1.57 -7.43
N ARG A 270 -5.05 1.17 -6.75
CA ARG A 270 -3.82 1.95 -6.61
C ARG A 270 -2.64 1.02 -6.37
N ILE A 271 -1.46 1.46 -6.78
CA ILE A 271 -0.19 0.82 -6.51
C ILE A 271 0.63 1.84 -5.72
N ASP A 272 1.21 1.43 -4.59
CA ASP A 272 2.06 2.29 -3.75
C ASP A 272 3.55 1.98 -3.94
N ALA A 273 3.90 0.78 -4.44
CA ALA A 273 5.26 0.39 -4.81
C ALA A 273 5.27 -0.78 -5.80
N ILE A 274 6.27 -0.81 -6.69
CA ILE A 274 6.54 -1.95 -7.59
C ILE A 274 8.01 -2.37 -7.46
N GLU A 275 8.26 -3.68 -7.38
CA GLU A 275 9.60 -4.28 -7.46
C GLU A 275 9.65 -5.30 -8.61
N PHE A 276 10.41 -5.01 -9.65
CA PHE A 276 10.65 -5.91 -10.79
C PHE A 276 11.68 -6.97 -10.44
N ASN A 277 11.42 -8.22 -10.81
CA ASN A 277 12.25 -9.37 -10.46
C ASN A 277 12.53 -10.31 -11.65
N SER A 278 12.20 -9.87 -12.87
CA SER A 278 12.44 -10.63 -14.11
C SER A 278 13.66 -10.12 -14.83
N ASP A 279 14.69 -10.95 -14.92
CA ASP A 279 15.88 -10.67 -15.71
C ASP A 279 15.59 -10.79 -17.21
N GLY A 280 16.15 -9.87 -17.99
CA GLY A 280 16.32 -10.06 -19.42
C GLY A 280 17.61 -10.81 -19.75
N SER A 281 18.13 -10.58 -20.94
CA SER A 281 19.43 -11.11 -21.36
C SER A 281 20.12 -10.15 -22.31
N GLN A 282 21.41 -10.38 -22.56
CA GLN A 282 22.18 -9.57 -23.50
C GLN A 282 21.49 -9.47 -24.87
N GLY A 283 21.18 -8.25 -25.30
CA GLY A 283 20.49 -7.97 -26.55
C GLY A 283 18.97 -8.21 -26.53
N ALA A 284 18.40 -8.59 -25.39
CA ALA A 284 16.97 -8.80 -25.20
C ALA A 284 16.56 -8.32 -23.80
N LEU A 285 16.38 -7.00 -23.68
CA LEU A 285 15.90 -6.37 -22.45
C LEU A 285 14.46 -6.80 -22.15
N VAL A 286 14.14 -6.94 -20.87
CA VAL A 286 12.77 -7.06 -20.40
C VAL A 286 12.21 -5.66 -20.20
N THR A 287 11.26 -5.28 -21.05
CA THR A 287 10.70 -3.92 -21.09
C THR A 287 9.40 -3.81 -20.30
N LEU A 288 9.32 -2.77 -19.47
CA LEU A 288 8.08 -2.23 -18.94
C LEU A 288 7.75 -0.94 -19.70
N ASP A 289 6.73 -0.97 -20.56
CA ASP A 289 6.22 0.22 -21.23
C ASP A 289 5.05 0.81 -20.44
N GLY A 290 5.26 2.01 -19.91
CA GLY A 290 4.24 2.75 -19.18
C GLY A 290 3.16 3.34 -20.09
N GLN A 291 3.35 3.36 -21.41
CA GLN A 291 2.41 3.96 -22.38
C GLN A 291 2.02 5.40 -22.02
N ASN A 292 2.98 6.18 -21.52
CA ASN A 292 2.84 7.53 -20.98
C ASN A 292 1.96 7.63 -19.71
N SER A 293 1.77 6.52 -19.00
CA SER A 293 1.06 6.52 -17.71
C SER A 293 1.91 7.10 -16.59
N THR A 294 1.20 7.46 -15.51
CA THR A 294 1.81 7.92 -14.26
C THR A 294 1.51 6.91 -13.17
N PHE A 295 2.56 6.52 -12.47
CA PHE A 295 2.53 5.71 -11.26
C PHE A 295 2.97 6.57 -10.08
N THR A 296 2.33 6.42 -8.90
CA THR A 296 2.73 7.12 -7.67
C THR A 296 3.28 6.12 -6.67
N GLY A 297 4.47 6.41 -6.14
CA GLY A 297 5.21 5.48 -5.31
C GLY A 297 6.59 5.17 -5.86
N ASN A 298 7.33 4.32 -5.16
CA ASN A 298 8.69 3.97 -5.55
C ASN A 298 8.70 2.76 -6.49
N LEU A 299 9.58 2.82 -7.48
CA LEU A 299 9.82 1.77 -8.45
C LEU A 299 11.20 1.17 -8.18
N THR A 300 11.27 -0.12 -7.90
CA THR A 300 12.53 -0.83 -7.69
C THR A 300 12.79 -1.80 -8.84
N VAL A 301 13.98 -1.72 -9.43
CA VAL A 301 14.48 -2.67 -10.43
C VAL A 301 15.42 -3.64 -9.72
N ASN A 302 14.92 -4.84 -9.44
CA ASN A 302 15.64 -5.96 -8.82
C ASN A 302 15.89 -7.10 -9.80
N ALA A 303 16.34 -6.72 -11.01
CA ALA A 303 16.62 -7.61 -12.12
C ALA A 303 17.60 -6.95 -13.10
N ASP A 304 18.32 -7.77 -13.86
CA ASP A 304 19.28 -7.34 -14.86
C ASP A 304 18.65 -7.27 -16.27
N TYR A 305 19.27 -6.53 -17.18
CA TYR A 305 18.79 -6.34 -18.56
C TYR A 305 17.32 -5.85 -18.61
N VAL A 306 17.02 -4.77 -17.87
CA VAL A 306 15.67 -4.19 -17.78
C VAL A 306 15.59 -2.88 -18.53
N GLN A 307 14.45 -2.65 -19.19
CA GLN A 307 14.11 -1.37 -19.78
C GLN A 307 12.84 -0.77 -19.18
N LEU A 308 12.87 0.51 -18.81
CA LEU A 308 11.69 1.32 -18.51
C LEU A 308 11.42 2.26 -19.68
N LYS A 309 10.18 2.27 -20.17
CA LYS A 309 9.79 3.07 -21.33
C LYS A 309 8.54 3.91 -21.09
N ASN A 310 8.52 5.16 -21.56
CA ASN A 310 7.33 6.05 -21.54
C ASN A 310 6.59 6.06 -20.19
N LEU A 311 7.30 6.27 -19.08
CA LEU A 311 6.74 6.11 -17.74
C LEU A 311 7.02 7.34 -16.89
N THR A 312 6.00 7.81 -16.18
CA THR A 312 6.18 8.80 -15.10
C THR A 312 6.07 8.11 -13.75
N VAL A 313 7.09 8.27 -12.91
CA VAL A 313 7.15 7.76 -11.54
C VAL A 313 7.14 8.95 -10.57
N ASN A 314 6.02 9.14 -9.87
CA ASN A 314 5.92 10.11 -8.78
C ASN A 314 6.51 9.50 -7.50
N GLY A 315 7.83 9.34 -7.48
CA GLY A 315 8.60 8.68 -6.42
C GLY A 315 9.98 8.29 -6.94
N ASP A 316 10.75 7.58 -6.12
CA ASP A 316 12.12 7.20 -6.49
C ASP A 316 12.13 6.01 -7.44
N VAL A 317 13.13 6.00 -8.33
CA VAL A 317 13.49 4.85 -9.15
C VAL A 317 14.79 4.26 -8.61
N ILE A 318 14.74 3.02 -8.14
CA ILE A 318 15.83 2.38 -7.41
C ILE A 318 16.36 1.21 -8.21
N LEU A 319 17.59 1.31 -8.71
CA LEU A 319 18.32 0.22 -9.34
C LEU A 319 19.11 -0.51 -8.25
N THR A 320 18.71 -1.74 -7.95
CA THR A 320 19.37 -2.55 -6.91
C THR A 320 20.69 -3.13 -7.41
N GLY A 321 21.42 -3.77 -6.49
CA GLY A 321 22.66 -4.47 -6.82
C GLY A 321 22.55 -5.61 -7.84
N LYS A 322 21.34 -6.06 -8.17
CA LYS A 322 21.10 -7.07 -9.21
C LYS A 322 21.21 -6.56 -10.64
N VAL A 323 21.18 -5.26 -10.86
CA VAL A 323 21.25 -4.65 -12.20
C VAL A 323 22.71 -4.67 -12.71
N VAL A 324 23.33 -5.84 -12.84
CA VAL A 324 24.80 -5.94 -12.96
C VAL A 324 25.32 -5.53 -14.34
N ASN A 325 24.58 -5.80 -15.41
CA ASN A 325 25.07 -5.61 -16.78
C ASN A 325 24.45 -4.39 -17.46
N GLU A 326 23.12 -4.33 -17.56
CA GLU A 326 22.46 -3.31 -18.38
C GLU A 326 21.11 -2.87 -17.82
N PHE A 327 20.92 -1.55 -17.78
CA PHE A 327 19.63 -0.92 -17.60
C PHE A 327 19.41 0.17 -18.65
N SER A 328 18.17 0.25 -19.15
CA SER A 328 17.76 1.29 -20.08
C SER A 328 16.52 2.04 -19.58
N ALA A 329 16.55 3.36 -19.69
CA ALA A 329 15.40 4.23 -19.56
C ALA A 329 15.23 5.03 -20.86
N ASP A 330 14.01 5.06 -21.40
CA ASP A 330 13.64 5.79 -22.61
C ASP A 330 12.29 6.47 -22.36
N GLY A 331 12.27 7.80 -22.23
CA GLY A 331 11.03 8.50 -21.83
C GLY A 331 10.66 8.34 -20.36
N LEU A 332 11.64 8.14 -19.46
CA LEU A 332 11.40 8.04 -18.01
C LEU A 332 11.33 9.43 -17.38
N ASN A 333 10.26 9.72 -16.67
CA ASN A 333 10.11 10.92 -15.87
C ASN A 333 10.01 10.52 -14.40
N THR A 334 10.78 11.17 -13.51
CA THR A 334 10.65 10.97 -12.06
C THR A 334 10.60 12.29 -11.31
N THR A 335 9.70 12.38 -10.33
CA THR A 335 9.67 13.51 -9.38
C THR A 335 10.65 13.30 -8.21
N GLY A 336 11.10 12.06 -7.99
CA GLY A 336 12.06 11.68 -6.97
C GLY A 336 13.47 11.57 -7.53
N GLU A 337 14.23 10.63 -6.97
CA GLU A 337 15.61 10.36 -7.37
C GLU A 337 15.72 9.10 -8.22
N LEU A 338 16.67 9.08 -9.17
CA LEU A 338 17.19 7.85 -9.73
C LEU A 338 18.39 7.40 -8.91
N ILE A 339 18.27 6.24 -8.27
CA ILE A 339 19.26 5.72 -7.32
C ILE A 339 19.91 4.45 -7.88
N ILE A 340 21.21 4.49 -8.14
CA ILE A 340 22.03 3.33 -8.52
C ILE A 340 22.74 2.81 -7.28
N LYS A 341 22.20 1.74 -6.68
CA LYS A 341 22.78 1.12 -5.49
C LYS A 341 24.03 0.31 -5.82
N GLU A 342 24.86 0.08 -4.80
CA GLU A 342 25.99 -0.85 -4.85
C GLU A 342 25.59 -2.21 -5.45
N ALA A 343 26.48 -2.81 -6.24
CA ALA A 343 26.29 -4.13 -6.80
C ALA A 343 26.17 -5.18 -5.68
N GLU A 344 25.29 -6.17 -5.86
CA GLU A 344 25.23 -7.30 -4.92
C GLU A 344 26.51 -8.11 -5.13
N GLN A 345 27.35 -8.23 -4.11
CA GLN A 345 28.53 -9.08 -4.22
C GLN A 345 28.04 -10.51 -4.45
N VAL A 346 28.30 -11.04 -5.64
CA VAL A 346 28.13 -12.46 -5.89
C VAL A 346 29.06 -13.15 -4.90
N ALA A 347 28.50 -13.84 -3.91
CA ALA A 347 29.23 -14.82 -3.13
C ALA A 347 29.58 -15.97 -4.10
N LEU A 348 30.58 -15.73 -4.96
CA LEU A 348 31.18 -16.78 -5.76
C LEU A 348 31.68 -17.83 -4.79
N ALA A 349 31.23 -19.05 -5.05
CA ALA A 349 31.42 -20.21 -4.21
C ALA A 349 32.83 -20.26 -3.61
N SER A 350 32.89 -20.41 -2.29
CA SER A 350 34.06 -20.70 -1.45
C SER A 350 34.78 -22.02 -1.80
N LEU A 351 34.83 -22.46 -3.06
CA LEU A 351 35.50 -23.72 -3.45
C LEU A 351 36.24 -23.70 -4.80
N ALA A 352 36.24 -22.59 -5.53
CA ALA A 352 37.19 -22.41 -6.62
C ALA A 352 38.05 -21.18 -6.31
N LEU A 353 39.37 -21.37 -6.31
CA LEU A 353 40.34 -20.30 -6.38
C LEU A 353 40.15 -19.56 -7.71
N ASP A 354 39.14 -18.70 -7.81
CA ASP A 354 39.16 -17.64 -8.80
C ASP A 354 40.07 -16.52 -8.27
N PRO A 355 40.90 -15.93 -9.14
CA PRO A 355 42.01 -15.10 -8.73
C PRO A 355 41.49 -13.86 -8.00
N ILE A 356 42.17 -13.52 -6.91
CA ILE A 356 42.16 -12.19 -6.31
C ILE A 356 42.37 -11.19 -7.46
N GLY A 357 41.31 -10.52 -7.93
CA GLY A 357 41.37 -9.56 -9.04
C GLY A 357 40.45 -9.76 -10.25
N ALA A 358 39.36 -10.55 -10.17
CA ALA A 358 38.35 -10.52 -11.23
C ALA A 358 37.66 -9.14 -11.28
N ILE A 359 38.01 -8.34 -12.29
CA ILE A 359 37.38 -7.04 -12.58
C ILE A 359 35.96 -7.34 -13.04
N LEU A 360 34.95 -6.92 -12.26
CA LEU A 360 33.56 -6.98 -12.71
C LEU A 360 33.43 -6.14 -13.99
N PRO A 361 32.74 -6.63 -15.03
CA PRO A 361 32.49 -5.82 -16.21
C PRO A 361 31.70 -4.57 -15.80
N PRO A 362 31.89 -3.44 -16.50
CA PRO A 362 31.16 -2.22 -16.17
C PRO A 362 29.65 -2.40 -16.34
N SER A 363 28.87 -1.86 -15.41
CA SER A 363 27.42 -1.80 -15.51
C SER A 363 27.01 -0.64 -16.41
N LEU A 364 26.29 -0.91 -17.51
CA LEU A 364 25.81 0.10 -18.44
C LEU A 364 24.43 0.62 -18.03
N PHE A 365 24.31 1.95 -17.92
CA PHE A 365 23.05 2.65 -17.66
C PHE A 365 22.77 3.63 -18.79
N ASN A 366 21.87 3.25 -19.68
CA ASN A 366 21.41 4.07 -20.80
C ASN A 366 20.17 4.86 -20.37
N ILE A 367 20.22 6.19 -20.41
CA ILE A 367 19.13 7.05 -19.95
C ILE A 367 18.84 8.09 -21.03
N ASN A 368 17.82 7.88 -21.84
CA ASN A 368 17.52 8.73 -22.99
C ASN A 368 16.11 9.33 -22.88
N ASP A 369 15.92 10.49 -23.51
CA ASP A 369 14.63 11.20 -23.59
C ASP A 369 13.92 11.32 -22.22
N SER A 370 14.70 11.41 -21.13
CA SER A 370 14.22 11.26 -19.77
C SER A 370 14.27 12.58 -19.00
N ASN A 371 13.48 12.69 -17.94
CA ASN A 371 13.50 13.83 -17.02
C ASN A 371 13.75 13.34 -15.60
N ILE A 372 15.01 13.48 -15.18
CA ILE A 372 15.51 13.00 -13.89
C ILE A 372 16.20 14.17 -13.19
N ASN A 373 15.61 14.63 -12.09
CA ASN A 373 16.14 15.78 -11.34
C ASN A 373 17.45 15.44 -10.63
N SER A 374 17.54 14.25 -10.05
CA SER A 374 18.73 13.81 -9.29
C SER A 374 19.08 12.37 -9.62
N LEU A 375 20.37 12.16 -9.94
CA LEU A 375 20.97 10.85 -10.12
C LEU A 375 21.97 10.59 -8.99
N ASN A 376 21.71 9.57 -8.17
CA ASN A 376 22.55 9.19 -7.04
C ASN A 376 23.26 7.87 -7.34
N ILE A 377 24.58 7.89 -7.35
CA ILE A 377 25.43 6.77 -7.77
C ILE A 377 26.29 6.31 -6.59
N TYR A 378 26.06 5.07 -6.19
CA TYR A 378 26.80 4.38 -5.12
C TYR A 378 27.63 3.21 -5.66
N ARG A 379 27.64 2.99 -6.98
CA ARG A 379 28.21 1.80 -7.61
C ARG A 379 29.48 2.09 -8.40
N ASP A 380 30.50 1.29 -8.11
CA ASP A 380 31.76 1.26 -8.82
C ASP A 380 31.65 0.66 -10.23
N ASN A 381 32.50 1.10 -11.16
CA ASN A 381 32.52 0.68 -12.57
C ASN A 381 31.18 0.91 -13.29
N SER A 382 30.47 1.99 -12.95
CA SER A 382 29.25 2.39 -13.66
C SER A 382 29.60 3.17 -14.93
N VAL A 383 28.90 2.88 -16.02
CA VAL A 383 28.96 3.64 -17.28
C VAL A 383 27.59 4.28 -17.50
N ILE A 384 27.51 5.60 -17.39
CA ILE A 384 26.30 6.38 -17.61
C ILE A 384 26.34 6.93 -19.03
N GLN A 385 25.38 6.56 -19.88
CA GLN A 385 25.21 7.11 -21.22
C GLN A 385 23.86 7.80 -21.32
N SER A 386 23.86 9.08 -21.65
CA SER A 386 22.62 9.85 -21.65
C SER A 386 22.66 11.07 -22.56
N ASP A 387 21.57 11.28 -23.30
CA ASP A 387 21.27 12.54 -23.99
C ASP A 387 20.61 13.60 -23.08
N THR A 388 20.26 13.21 -21.86
CA THR A 388 19.57 14.03 -20.88
C THR A 388 20.60 14.83 -20.09
N LYS A 389 20.40 16.16 -19.99
CA LYS A 389 21.19 16.97 -19.06
C LYS A 389 20.64 16.82 -17.65
N PHE A 390 21.40 16.17 -16.76
CA PHE A 390 20.99 16.01 -15.36
C PHE A 390 21.10 17.32 -14.59
N SER A 391 20.13 17.61 -13.71
CA SER A 391 20.25 18.78 -12.83
C SER A 391 21.33 18.56 -11.77
N VAL A 392 21.34 17.39 -11.13
CA VAL A 392 22.37 17.00 -10.16
C VAL A 392 22.74 15.53 -10.32
N ILE A 393 24.04 15.23 -10.32
CA ILE A 393 24.60 13.88 -10.17
C ILE A 393 25.39 13.85 -8.86
N ASN A 394 25.08 12.93 -7.96
CA ASN A 394 25.86 12.70 -6.73
C ASN A 394 26.57 11.36 -6.81
N ILE A 395 27.89 11.36 -6.60
CA ILE A 395 28.74 10.17 -6.61
C ILE A 395 29.33 10.02 -5.22
N SER A 396 29.06 8.90 -4.58
CA SER A 396 29.42 8.74 -3.16
C SER A 396 29.74 7.30 -2.76
N SER A 397 30.07 7.10 -1.48
CA SER A 397 30.49 5.79 -0.92
C SER A 397 31.85 5.31 -1.48
N PHE A 398 31.94 4.09 -2.00
CA PHE A 398 33.19 3.44 -2.41
C PHE A 398 33.43 3.44 -3.93
N VAL A 399 32.82 4.37 -4.67
CA VAL A 399 33.00 4.49 -6.13
C VAL A 399 34.45 4.87 -6.44
N SER A 400 35.13 4.04 -7.22
CA SER A 400 36.53 4.21 -7.60
C SER A 400 36.75 4.42 -9.09
N ASN A 401 35.79 4.02 -9.92
CA ASN A 401 35.80 4.19 -11.35
C ASN A 401 34.37 4.46 -11.84
N ILE A 402 34.21 5.50 -12.64
CA ILE A 402 32.95 5.84 -13.27
C ILE A 402 33.20 6.49 -14.62
N GLN A 403 32.39 6.12 -15.60
CA GLN A 403 32.35 6.77 -16.91
C GLN A 403 31.02 7.54 -17.04
N LEU A 404 31.12 8.82 -17.36
CA LEU A 404 29.99 9.73 -17.54
C LEU A 404 30.00 10.27 -18.97
N ASP A 405 29.09 9.78 -19.80
CA ASP A 405 28.83 10.26 -21.16
C ASP A 405 27.49 11.03 -21.16
N THR A 406 27.50 12.22 -20.54
CA THR A 406 26.31 13.04 -20.30
C THR A 406 26.67 14.49 -19.90
N ASP A 407 25.75 15.42 -20.16
CA ASP A 407 25.83 16.78 -19.63
C ASP A 407 25.22 16.86 -18.21
N ALA A 408 25.73 17.75 -17.36
CA ALA A 408 25.17 17.95 -16.02
C ALA A 408 25.25 19.43 -15.58
N SER A 409 24.26 19.89 -14.81
CA SER A 409 24.36 21.19 -14.15
C SER A 409 25.23 21.14 -12.91
N LYS A 410 25.10 20.10 -12.09
CA LYS A 410 25.99 19.91 -10.95
C LYS A 410 26.39 18.45 -10.81
N ILE A 411 27.66 18.21 -10.54
CA ILE A 411 28.18 16.92 -10.07
C ILE A 411 28.82 17.12 -8.70
N THR A 412 28.43 16.31 -7.72
CA THR A 412 29.01 16.28 -6.38
C THR A 412 29.75 14.96 -6.19
N ILE A 413 31.02 15.01 -5.79
CA ILE A 413 31.84 13.82 -5.50
C ILE A 413 32.19 13.81 -4.01
N ASN A 414 31.71 12.78 -3.31
CA ASN A 414 31.97 12.55 -1.89
C ASN A 414 32.25 11.05 -1.65
N VAL A 415 33.47 10.64 -1.99
CA VAL A 415 33.90 9.24 -1.97
C VAL A 415 35.00 8.99 -0.94
N GLU A 416 35.06 7.77 -0.42
CA GLU A 416 36.10 7.37 0.55
C GLU A 416 37.37 6.83 -0.11
N THR A 417 37.36 6.65 -1.43
CA THR A 417 38.36 5.97 -2.25
C THR A 417 39.16 6.94 -3.13
N HIS A 418 40.10 6.39 -3.90
CA HIS A 418 40.59 7.05 -5.10
C HIS A 418 39.50 6.92 -6.17
N ILE A 419 39.25 7.96 -6.96
CA ILE A 419 38.25 7.92 -8.03
C ILE A 419 38.82 8.34 -9.39
N ILE A 420 38.52 7.55 -10.42
CA ILE A 420 38.77 7.89 -11.81
C ILE A 420 37.42 8.22 -12.45
N VAL A 421 37.30 9.44 -12.99
CA VAL A 421 36.11 9.89 -13.72
C VAL A 421 36.49 10.06 -15.19
N THR A 422 35.94 9.21 -16.06
CA THR A 422 36.15 9.24 -17.51
C THR A 422 34.85 9.61 -18.24
N GLY A 423 34.92 9.79 -19.55
CA GLY A 423 33.74 9.98 -20.41
C GLY A 423 33.73 11.33 -21.13
N THR A 424 32.55 11.76 -21.55
CA THR A 424 32.34 12.94 -22.39
C THR A 424 31.16 13.76 -21.90
N GLY A 425 31.23 15.10 -22.03
CA GLY A 425 30.11 15.97 -21.66
C GLY A 425 30.53 17.31 -21.07
N ASN A 426 29.55 18.20 -20.91
CA ASN A 426 29.73 19.53 -20.34
C ASN A 426 29.09 19.61 -18.95
N ILE A 427 29.82 20.17 -18.01
CA ILE A 427 29.41 20.28 -16.60
C ILE A 427 29.41 21.75 -16.21
N ASP A 428 28.28 22.27 -15.69
CA ASP A 428 28.25 23.65 -15.20
C ASP A 428 29.05 23.78 -13.88
N GLU A 429 28.86 22.85 -12.93
CA GLU A 429 29.61 22.79 -11.67
C GLU A 429 30.02 21.37 -11.30
N LEU A 430 31.32 21.14 -11.08
CA LEU A 430 31.84 19.93 -10.44
C LEU A 430 32.38 20.31 -9.06
N GLU A 431 31.76 19.78 -8.01
CA GLU A 431 32.16 19.96 -6.62
C GLU A 431 32.74 18.64 -6.09
N VAL A 432 33.97 18.70 -5.61
CA VAL A 432 34.64 17.55 -4.98
C VAL A 432 34.76 17.82 -3.50
N GLU A 433 33.84 17.26 -2.73
CA GLU A 433 33.76 17.40 -1.26
C GLU A 433 34.80 16.51 -0.56
N ARG A 434 34.97 15.28 -1.07
CA ARG A 434 35.87 14.29 -0.47
C ARG A 434 36.33 13.26 -1.50
N SER A 435 37.63 12.99 -1.51
CA SER A 435 38.27 11.84 -2.18
C SER A 435 39.68 11.63 -1.60
N GLN A 436 40.24 10.42 -1.72
CA GLN A 436 41.66 10.19 -1.39
C GLN A 436 42.58 10.79 -2.46
N ALA A 437 42.23 10.55 -3.72
CA ALA A 437 42.74 11.25 -4.88
C ALA A 437 41.73 11.10 -6.02
N MET A 438 41.79 11.98 -7.00
CA MET A 438 40.92 11.96 -8.16
C MET A 438 41.73 12.07 -9.45
N ALA A 439 41.41 11.26 -10.45
CA ALA A 439 41.85 11.44 -11.82
C ALA A 439 40.64 11.83 -12.68
N LEU A 440 40.66 13.06 -13.19
CA LEU A 440 39.61 13.62 -14.02
C LEU A 440 40.02 13.52 -15.50
N GLN A 441 39.39 12.61 -16.23
CA GLN A 441 39.73 12.22 -17.60
C GLN A 441 38.53 12.38 -18.55
N LEU A 442 37.81 13.49 -18.41
CA LEU A 442 36.68 13.83 -19.29
C LEU A 442 37.17 14.46 -20.60
N VAL A 443 36.32 14.39 -21.62
CA VAL A 443 36.42 15.21 -22.84
C VAL A 443 35.23 16.16 -22.87
N GLY A 444 35.49 17.45 -22.65
CA GLY A 444 34.46 18.48 -22.57
C GLY A 444 34.85 19.70 -21.73
N GLU A 445 33.87 20.51 -21.36
CA GLU A 445 34.07 21.71 -20.54
C GLU A 445 33.45 21.58 -19.15
N ILE A 446 34.19 22.00 -18.13
CA ILE A 446 33.71 22.21 -16.77
C ILE A 446 33.75 23.72 -16.49
N GLN A 447 32.59 24.36 -16.31
CA GLN A 447 32.55 25.80 -16.12
C GLN A 447 33.12 26.21 -14.75
N LYS A 448 32.81 25.43 -13.70
CA LYS A 448 33.33 25.62 -12.34
C LYS A 448 33.77 24.28 -11.75
N LEU A 449 35.04 24.16 -11.40
CA LEU A 449 35.58 23.09 -10.56
C LEU A 449 35.81 23.63 -9.15
N ALA A 450 35.06 23.15 -8.16
CA ALA A 450 35.21 23.48 -6.76
C ALA A 450 35.83 22.30 -6.00
N LEU A 451 36.92 22.55 -5.26
CA LEU A 451 37.62 21.53 -4.50
C LEU A 451 37.59 21.88 -3.01
N GLU A 452 37.13 20.94 -2.18
CA GLU A 452 37.21 21.08 -0.73
C GLU A 452 38.61 20.77 -0.19
N LYS A 453 38.86 21.24 1.03
CA LYS A 453 40.19 21.14 1.67
C LYS A 453 40.67 19.69 1.76
N GLY A 454 41.92 19.45 1.34
CA GLY A 454 42.56 18.14 1.38
C GLY A 454 42.30 17.26 0.15
N VAL A 455 41.44 17.68 -0.78
CA VAL A 455 41.22 17.00 -2.05
C VAL A 455 42.42 17.20 -2.98
N LYS A 456 42.81 16.12 -3.67
CA LYS A 456 43.83 16.13 -4.72
C LYS A 456 43.29 15.60 -6.03
N VAL A 457 43.45 16.36 -7.10
CA VAL A 457 42.97 16.03 -8.44
C VAL A 457 44.12 16.05 -9.44
N GLU A 458 44.14 15.09 -10.35
CA GLU A 458 44.91 15.11 -11.59
C GLU A 458 43.94 15.35 -12.75
N ILE A 459 44.23 16.33 -13.60
CA ILE A 459 43.29 16.77 -14.65
C ILE A 459 43.89 16.44 -16.02
N ASN A 460 43.18 15.67 -16.84
CA ASN A 460 43.63 15.35 -18.18
C ASN A 460 43.61 16.60 -19.09
N ARG A 461 44.52 16.68 -20.05
CA ARG A 461 44.65 17.80 -21.00
C ARG A 461 43.43 18.05 -21.89
N ASN A 462 42.53 17.07 -22.00
CA ASN A 462 41.32 17.17 -22.81
C ASN A 462 40.13 17.77 -22.06
N VAL A 463 40.29 18.10 -20.77
CA VAL A 463 39.28 18.76 -19.96
C VAL A 463 39.55 20.26 -19.99
N LYS A 464 38.59 21.06 -20.46
CA LYS A 464 38.65 22.52 -20.35
C LYS A 464 38.00 22.94 -19.02
N ILE A 465 38.69 23.73 -18.21
CA ILE A 465 38.16 24.24 -16.94
C ILE A 465 38.14 25.76 -17.00
N THR A 466 36.94 26.35 -16.85
CA THR A 466 36.78 27.81 -16.96
C THR A 466 37.06 28.52 -15.63
N THR A 467 36.63 27.94 -14.51
CA THR A 467 36.86 28.50 -13.16
C THR A 467 37.31 27.39 -12.21
N LEU A 468 38.43 27.60 -11.53
CA LEU A 468 38.88 26.76 -10.41
C LEU A 468 38.63 27.50 -9.09
N VAL A 469 37.92 26.87 -8.16
CA VAL A 469 37.63 27.36 -6.81
C VAL A 469 38.30 26.43 -5.80
N ILE A 470 39.14 26.99 -4.94
CA ILE A 470 39.86 26.29 -3.87
C ILE A 470 39.73 27.06 -2.55
N PRO A 471 39.98 26.42 -1.39
CA PRO A 471 39.99 27.11 -0.10
C PRO A 471 41.05 28.23 -0.06
N GLU A 472 40.77 29.31 0.68
CA GLU A 472 41.66 30.49 0.75
C GLU A 472 43.07 30.17 1.28
N ASP A 473 43.23 29.09 2.05
CA ASP A 473 44.49 28.67 2.66
C ASP A 473 45.27 27.62 1.84
N GLU A 474 44.77 27.22 0.68
CA GLU A 474 45.42 26.27 -0.23
C GLU A 474 46.07 26.97 -1.45
N GLN A 475 46.91 26.26 -2.18
CA GLN A 475 47.49 26.71 -3.44
C GLN A 475 46.99 25.82 -4.59
N PRO A 476 46.76 26.36 -5.80
CA PRO A 476 46.30 25.52 -6.92
C PRO A 476 47.20 24.31 -7.18
N SER A 477 48.52 24.45 -7.04
CA SER A 477 49.49 23.37 -7.21
C SER A 477 49.54 22.35 -6.06
N SER A 478 48.97 22.66 -4.87
CA SER A 478 48.84 21.66 -3.79
C SER A 478 47.64 20.73 -4.01
N MET A 479 46.62 21.21 -4.74
CA MET A 479 45.36 20.50 -4.98
C MET A 479 45.27 19.89 -6.38
N VAL A 480 45.87 20.53 -7.39
CA VAL A 480 45.92 20.03 -8.76
C VAL A 480 47.32 19.51 -9.05
N SER A 481 47.46 18.19 -9.07
CA SER A 481 48.76 17.49 -9.08
C SER A 481 49.63 17.82 -10.30
N ASN A 482 48.99 18.18 -11.41
CA ASN A 482 49.65 18.52 -12.67
C ASN A 482 49.44 19.99 -13.08
N PHE A 483 49.17 20.88 -12.12
CA PHE A 483 48.87 22.30 -12.33
C PHE A 483 49.88 23.00 -13.25
N ASP A 484 51.18 22.85 -12.99
CA ASP A 484 52.24 23.54 -13.75
C ASP A 484 52.36 23.07 -15.21
N THR A 485 51.73 21.94 -15.55
CA THR A 485 51.75 21.35 -16.89
C THR A 485 50.42 21.48 -17.64
N LEU A 486 49.39 21.99 -16.96
CA LEU A 486 48.10 22.31 -17.58
C LEU A 486 48.24 23.62 -18.34
N ILE A 487 47.91 23.58 -19.63
CA ILE A 487 47.70 24.79 -20.42
C ILE A 487 46.25 25.19 -20.13
N LEU A 488 46.04 25.95 -19.05
CA LEU A 488 44.74 26.48 -18.66
C LEU A 488 44.25 27.56 -19.62
#